data_AF-A0A2A2KVB8-F1
#
_entry.id   AF-A0A2A2KVB8-F1
#
_cell.length_a   1.000
_cell.length_b   1.000
_cell.length_c   1.000
_cell.angle_alpha   90.00
_cell.angle_beta   90.00
_cell.angle_gamma   90.00
#
_symmetry.space_group_name_H-M   'P 1'
#
loop_
_entity.id
_entity.type
_entity.pdbx_description
1 polymer ?
#
loop_
_entity_poly.entity_id
_entity_poly.type
_entity_poly.pdbx_seq_one_letter_code
_entity_poly.pdbx_strand_id
1 'polypeptide(L)'
;MQKRVRLPFFIGVAGGTASGKSLVTKKIIDRLETTAGKRKQVISIHLDSFYKELNEESLRKAEAGEYDFDHPEAFDFDYLIKTLEKLDAGHSVQIPKYDPGLYARSGLITIQPADVIIVEGILVFYDDRIRDKFGMKLFVDTDADIRLARRVRRDVGQHNRPLSLVLQQYTRNVKPAFEEFCQPTKKWADVIIPRGGENDVAIDLLVQHIQDLLRTPRGSPDLEQDLARGASLEDTIESAKVAQAGRPH
;
A
#
# COMPACT_ATOMS: atom_id res chain seq x y z
N MET A 1 11.83 22.93 10.21
CA MET A 1 12.53 21.69 10.61
C MET A 1 11.97 20.57 9.74
N GLN A 2 12.71 20.07 8.74
CA GLN A 2 12.25 18.96 7.91
C GLN A 2 12.17 17.70 8.80
N LYS A 3 10.97 17.10 8.93
CA LYS A 3 10.81 15.83 9.65
C LYS A 3 11.63 14.77 8.91
N ARG A 4 12.53 14.08 9.63
CA ARG A 4 13.27 12.93 9.10
C ARG A 4 12.28 11.84 8.69
N VAL A 5 12.49 11.26 7.53
CA VAL A 5 11.67 10.16 7.01
C VAL A 5 12.17 8.86 7.62
N ARG A 6 11.30 8.16 8.36
CA ARG A 6 11.59 6.82 8.87
C ARG A 6 11.41 5.82 7.73
N LEU A 7 12.36 4.90 7.59
CA LEU A 7 12.29 3.80 6.63
C LEU A 7 11.89 2.50 7.38
N PRO A 8 11.08 1.64 6.76
CA PRO A 8 10.42 1.82 5.45
C PRO A 8 9.38 2.96 5.46
N PHE A 9 9.29 3.70 4.35
CA PHE A 9 8.24 4.71 4.19
C PHE A 9 6.96 4.05 3.66
N PHE A 10 5.95 3.96 4.52
CA PHE A 10 4.67 3.37 4.16
C PHE A 10 3.73 4.37 3.48
N ILE A 11 3.21 3.97 2.32
CA ILE A 11 2.20 4.72 1.57
C ILE A 11 0.93 3.87 1.50
N GLY A 12 -0.19 4.40 2.00
CA GLY A 12 -1.49 3.74 1.83
C GLY A 12 -2.22 4.28 0.61
N VAL A 13 -2.81 3.39 -0.20
CA VAL A 13 -3.60 3.75 -1.39
C VAL A 13 -4.99 3.14 -1.31
N ALA A 14 -5.98 3.96 -0.99
CA ALA A 14 -7.38 3.56 -0.88
C ALA A 14 -8.24 4.07 -2.06
N GLY A 15 -9.51 3.66 -2.05
CA GLY A 15 -10.48 3.99 -3.10
C GLY A 15 -11.35 2.81 -3.48
N GLY A 16 -12.50 3.07 -4.09
CA GLY A 16 -13.46 2.04 -4.47
C GLY A 16 -12.88 0.99 -5.42
N THR A 17 -13.50 -0.18 -5.47
CA THR A 17 -13.16 -1.21 -6.49
C THR A 17 -13.17 -0.61 -7.90
N ALA A 18 -12.21 -1.01 -8.74
CA ALA A 18 -12.00 -0.48 -10.09
C ALA A 18 -11.81 1.06 -10.21
N SER A 19 -11.47 1.77 -9.13
CA SER A 19 -11.17 3.21 -9.18
C SER A 19 -9.87 3.56 -9.91
N GLY A 20 -8.92 2.62 -9.98
CA GLY A 20 -7.60 2.80 -10.58
C GLY A 20 -6.42 2.73 -9.61
N LYS A 21 -6.64 2.39 -8.33
CA LYS A 21 -5.57 2.20 -7.31
C LYS A 21 -4.36 1.43 -7.82
N SER A 22 -4.57 0.20 -8.29
CA SER A 22 -3.50 -0.67 -8.77
C SER A 22 -2.73 -0.09 -9.96
N LEU A 23 -3.40 0.70 -10.82
CA LEU A 23 -2.72 1.38 -11.92
C LEU A 23 -1.90 2.58 -11.44
N VAL A 24 -2.42 3.36 -10.48
CA VAL A 24 -1.68 4.44 -9.82
C VAL A 24 -0.44 3.88 -9.11
N THR A 25 -0.62 2.85 -8.28
CA THR A 25 0.47 2.16 -7.57
C THR A 25 1.54 1.67 -8.54
N LYS A 26 1.13 0.96 -9.61
CA LYS A 26 2.06 0.49 -10.64
C LYS A 26 2.86 1.64 -11.27
N LYS A 27 2.19 2.70 -11.71
CA LYS A 27 2.86 3.86 -12.33
C LYS A 27 3.83 4.56 -11.37
N ILE A 28 3.50 4.66 -10.07
CA ILE A 28 4.41 5.20 -9.05
C ILE A 28 5.66 4.33 -8.96
N ILE A 29 5.51 3.00 -8.87
CA ILE A 29 6.63 2.05 -8.81
C ILE A 29 7.51 2.18 -10.05
N ASP A 30 6.92 2.08 -11.24
CA ASP A 30 7.64 2.15 -12.52
C ASP A 30 8.48 3.45 -12.65
N ARG A 31 7.94 4.59 -12.20
CA ARG A 31 8.64 5.89 -12.24
C ARG A 31 9.71 6.04 -11.16
N LEU A 32 9.51 5.45 -9.98
CA LEU A 32 10.51 5.46 -8.91
C LEU A 32 11.72 4.58 -9.27
N GLU A 33 11.49 3.42 -9.89
CA GLU A 33 12.55 2.50 -10.30
C GLU A 33 13.41 3.04 -11.45
N THR A 34 12.82 3.80 -12.38
CA THR A 34 13.53 4.36 -13.53
C THR A 34 14.41 5.57 -13.20
N THR A 35 14.08 6.34 -12.16
CA THR A 35 14.76 7.61 -11.85
C THR A 35 15.88 7.46 -10.81
N ALA A 36 15.89 6.36 -10.04
CA ALA A 36 16.84 6.18 -8.95
C ALA A 36 18.13 5.48 -9.44
N GLY A 37 19.22 6.25 -9.60
CA GLY A 37 20.56 5.73 -9.94
C GLY A 37 21.17 4.71 -8.95
N LYS A 38 20.49 4.46 -7.82
CA LYS A 38 20.60 3.23 -6.99
C LYS A 38 19.19 2.66 -6.92
N ARG A 39 19.00 1.36 -7.23
CA ARG A 39 17.71 0.64 -7.14
C ARG A 39 17.16 0.75 -5.71
N LYS A 40 16.38 1.80 -5.42
CA LYS A 40 15.56 1.87 -4.20
C LYS A 40 14.53 0.77 -4.33
N GLN A 41 14.40 -0.06 -3.30
CA GLN A 41 13.41 -1.13 -3.34
C GLN A 41 12.05 -0.53 -3.03
N VAL A 42 11.14 -0.59 -4.01
CA VAL A 42 9.74 -0.22 -3.83
C VAL A 42 8.93 -1.48 -4.02
N ILE A 43 8.08 -1.79 -3.05
CA ILE A 43 7.18 -2.95 -3.14
C ILE A 43 5.74 -2.51 -2.96
N SER A 44 4.82 -3.33 -3.47
CA SER A 44 3.38 -3.18 -3.20
C SER A 44 2.84 -4.40 -2.47
N ILE A 45 1.89 -4.15 -1.56
CA ILE A 45 1.13 -5.14 -0.82
C ILE A 45 -0.35 -4.86 -1.07
N HIS A 46 -1.10 -5.86 -1.51
CA HIS A 46 -2.53 -5.76 -1.74
C HIS A 46 -3.30 -6.25 -0.51
N LEU A 47 -4.27 -5.47 -0.05
CA LEU A 47 -5.17 -5.86 1.05
C LEU A 47 -5.91 -7.18 0.75
N ASP A 48 -6.18 -7.45 -0.52
CA ASP A 48 -6.85 -8.68 -0.97
C ASP A 48 -6.06 -9.96 -0.58
N SER A 49 -4.74 -9.87 -0.37
CA SER A 49 -3.94 -10.97 0.18
C SER A 49 -4.33 -11.36 1.63
N PHE A 50 -5.07 -10.50 2.32
CA PHE A 50 -5.47 -10.64 3.71
C PHE A 50 -6.96 -10.94 3.88
N TYR A 51 -7.65 -11.40 2.83
CA TYR A 51 -8.95 -12.05 3.04
C TYR A 51 -8.82 -13.23 4.01
N LYS A 52 -9.82 -13.37 4.89
CA LYS A 52 -9.96 -14.54 5.76
C LYS A 52 -10.27 -15.78 4.93
N GLU A 53 -9.84 -16.94 5.42
CA GLU A 53 -10.25 -18.21 4.83
C GLU A 53 -11.75 -18.43 5.08
N LEU A 54 -12.46 -18.91 4.06
CA LEU A 54 -13.88 -19.17 4.14
C LEU A 54 -14.12 -20.58 4.69
N ASN A 55 -15.07 -20.71 5.60
CA ASN A 55 -15.64 -22.01 5.94
C ASN A 55 -16.60 -22.49 4.83
N GLU A 56 -17.10 -23.72 4.93
CA GLU A 56 -17.99 -24.32 3.92
C GLU A 56 -19.29 -23.52 3.68
N GLU A 57 -19.82 -22.84 4.69
CA GLU A 57 -21.02 -22.02 4.55
C GLU A 57 -20.73 -20.73 3.78
N SER A 58 -19.66 -20.03 4.16
CA SER A 58 -19.21 -18.80 3.51
C SER A 58 -18.75 -19.05 2.07
N LEU A 59 -18.13 -20.20 1.80
CA LEU A 59 -17.76 -20.59 0.44
C LEU A 59 -19.00 -20.78 -0.45
N ARG A 60 -20.03 -21.48 0.05
CA ARG A 60 -21.31 -21.62 -0.66
C ARG A 60 -21.96 -20.26 -0.95
N LYS A 61 -21.92 -19.34 0.02
CA LYS A 61 -22.38 -17.95 -0.18
C LYS A 61 -21.55 -17.21 -1.22
N ALA A 62 -20.22 -17.40 -1.25
CA ALA A 62 -19.34 -16.75 -2.21
C ALA A 62 -19.62 -17.24 -3.64
N GLU A 63 -19.79 -18.55 -3.83
CA GLU A 63 -20.15 -19.17 -5.11
C GLU A 63 -21.52 -18.67 -5.62
N ALA A 64 -22.48 -18.47 -4.71
CA ALA A 64 -23.78 -17.88 -5.02
C ALA A 64 -23.77 -16.34 -5.18
N GLY A 65 -22.61 -15.68 -4.98
CA GLY A 65 -22.47 -14.22 -5.07
C GLY A 65 -23.10 -13.45 -3.90
N GLU A 66 -23.35 -14.13 -2.78
CA GLU A 66 -24.01 -13.59 -1.59
C GLU A 66 -23.03 -13.19 -0.49
N TYR A 67 -21.81 -13.72 -0.50
CA TYR A 67 -20.77 -13.34 0.46
C TYR A 67 -20.28 -11.91 0.19
N ASP A 68 -20.18 -11.11 1.25
CA ASP A 68 -19.72 -9.72 1.16
C ASP A 68 -18.22 -9.63 1.38
N PHE A 69 -17.47 -9.63 0.27
CA PHE A 69 -16.03 -9.40 0.26
C PHE A 69 -15.66 -7.92 0.47
N ASP A 70 -16.61 -6.99 0.39
CA ASP A 70 -16.35 -5.57 0.56
C ASP A 70 -16.60 -5.13 2.03
N HIS A 71 -17.12 -6.01 2.88
CA HIS A 71 -17.30 -5.78 4.33
C HIS A 71 -15.97 -5.89 5.10
N PRO A 72 -15.70 -5.04 6.11
CA PRO A 72 -14.49 -5.11 6.93
C PRO A 72 -14.21 -6.49 7.55
N GLU A 73 -15.24 -7.24 7.93
CA GLU A 73 -15.08 -8.57 8.52
C GLU A 73 -14.49 -9.62 7.58
N ALA A 74 -14.53 -9.39 6.26
CA ALA A 74 -13.90 -10.28 5.29
C ALA A 74 -12.36 -10.25 5.38
N PHE A 75 -11.78 -9.20 5.97
CA PHE A 75 -10.34 -8.98 6.05
C PHE A 75 -9.77 -9.34 7.42
N ASP A 76 -8.56 -9.89 7.41
CA ASP A 76 -7.73 -10.15 8.58
C ASP A 76 -6.79 -8.96 8.84
N PHE A 77 -7.34 -7.88 9.41
CA PHE A 77 -6.58 -6.67 9.74
C PHE A 77 -5.51 -6.93 10.81
N ASP A 78 -5.72 -7.88 11.71
CA ASP A 78 -4.74 -8.29 12.71
C ASP A 78 -3.51 -8.94 12.07
N TYR A 79 -3.72 -9.74 11.02
CA TYR A 79 -2.61 -10.27 10.23
C TYR A 79 -1.91 -9.17 9.42
N LEU A 80 -2.66 -8.25 8.82
CA LEU A 80 -2.06 -7.13 8.09
C LEU A 80 -1.19 -6.26 9.00
N ILE A 81 -1.69 -5.82 10.17
CA ILE A 81 -0.90 -4.96 11.06
C ILE A 81 0.38 -5.65 11.54
N LYS A 82 0.31 -6.94 11.93
CA LYS A 82 1.50 -7.73 12.31
C LYS A 82 2.50 -7.86 11.16
N THR A 83 2.01 -7.95 9.93
CA THR A 83 2.85 -7.98 8.72
C THR A 83 3.58 -6.66 8.53
N LEU A 84 2.86 -5.53 8.65
CA LEU A 84 3.45 -4.20 8.53
C LEU A 84 4.47 -3.92 9.64
N GLU A 85 4.22 -4.38 10.87
CA GLU A 85 5.16 -4.24 11.98
C GLU A 85 6.46 -5.01 11.78
N LYS A 86 6.38 -6.23 11.23
CA LYS A 86 7.58 -7.00 10.88
C LYS A 86 8.40 -6.32 9.79
N LEU A 87 7.73 -5.75 8.79
CA LEU A 87 8.37 -4.98 7.72
C LEU A 87 8.98 -3.67 8.24
N ASP A 88 8.31 -2.98 9.15
CA ASP A 88 8.84 -1.78 9.85
C ASP A 88 10.11 -2.11 10.64
N ALA A 89 10.18 -3.31 11.21
CA ALA A 89 11.37 -3.84 11.90
C ALA A 89 12.45 -4.39 10.96
N GLY A 90 12.29 -4.29 9.63
CA GLY A 90 13.26 -4.75 8.65
C GLY A 90 13.31 -6.27 8.44
N HIS A 91 12.27 -7.01 8.84
CA HIS A 91 12.18 -8.45 8.62
C HIS A 91 11.43 -8.79 7.33
N SER A 92 11.89 -9.79 6.60
CA SER A 92 11.12 -10.39 5.51
C SER A 92 9.89 -11.11 6.05
N VAL A 93 8.78 -11.07 5.31
CA VAL A 93 7.51 -11.71 5.69
C VAL A 93 7.00 -12.59 4.56
N GLN A 94 6.23 -13.62 4.90
CA GLN A 94 5.42 -14.36 3.94
C GLN A 94 3.97 -13.93 4.08
N ILE A 95 3.34 -13.59 2.96
CA ILE A 95 1.92 -13.24 2.90
C ILE A 95 1.19 -14.16 1.91
N PRO A 96 -0.12 -14.36 2.07
CA PRO A 96 -0.87 -15.23 1.16
C PRO A 96 -1.01 -14.61 -0.22
N LYS A 97 -1.01 -15.47 -1.23
CA LYS A 97 -1.59 -15.15 -2.53
C LYS A 97 -3.08 -15.49 -2.47
N TYR A 98 -3.94 -14.52 -2.72
CA TYR A 98 -5.38 -14.76 -2.83
C TYR A 98 -5.75 -15.04 -4.29
N ASP A 99 -6.59 -16.05 -4.52
CA ASP A 99 -7.15 -16.38 -5.82
C ASP A 99 -8.67 -16.07 -5.82
N PRO A 100 -9.10 -14.99 -6.48
CA PRO A 100 -10.52 -14.63 -6.58
C PRO A 100 -11.38 -15.67 -7.31
N GLY A 101 -10.78 -16.52 -8.16
CA GLY A 101 -11.49 -17.57 -8.86
C GLY A 101 -11.79 -18.79 -7.98
N LEU A 102 -10.95 -19.03 -6.97
CA LEU A 102 -11.11 -20.12 -6.00
C LEU A 102 -11.74 -19.67 -4.67
N TYR A 103 -11.95 -18.36 -4.50
CA TYR A 103 -12.34 -17.74 -3.22
C TYR A 103 -11.43 -18.14 -2.05
N ALA A 104 -10.16 -18.43 -2.33
CA ALA A 104 -9.24 -19.06 -1.40
C ALA A 104 -7.81 -18.57 -1.55
N ARG A 105 -7.00 -18.81 -0.52
CA ARG A 105 -5.54 -18.58 -0.58
C ARG A 105 -4.90 -19.71 -1.39
N SER A 106 -4.06 -19.36 -2.36
CA SER A 106 -3.47 -20.30 -3.34
C SER A 106 -1.95 -20.47 -3.20
N GLY A 107 -1.34 -19.92 -2.16
CA GLY A 107 0.08 -20.04 -1.88
C GLY A 107 0.61 -18.90 -1.02
N LEU A 108 1.93 -18.82 -0.90
CA LEU A 108 2.63 -17.78 -0.17
C LEU A 108 3.60 -17.03 -1.10
N ILE A 109 3.73 -15.73 -0.88
CA ILE A 109 4.75 -14.88 -1.51
C ILE A 109 5.63 -14.26 -0.43
N THR A 110 6.93 -14.25 -0.67
CA THR A 110 7.91 -13.64 0.25
C THR A 110 8.08 -12.16 -0.10
N ILE A 111 7.84 -11.29 0.87
CA ILE A 111 8.07 -9.85 0.78
C ILE A 111 9.36 -9.52 1.51
N GLN A 112 10.30 -8.91 0.79
CA GLN A 112 11.55 -8.42 1.34
C GLN A 112 11.39 -7.02 1.94
N PRO A 113 12.22 -6.64 2.93
CA PRO A 113 12.31 -5.26 3.40
C PRO A 113 12.63 -4.31 2.24
N ALA A 114 12.01 -3.13 2.24
CA ALA A 114 12.09 -2.17 1.13
C ALA A 114 12.21 -0.74 1.67
N ASP A 115 12.67 0.20 0.84
CA ASP A 115 12.73 1.61 1.22
C ASP A 115 11.32 2.23 1.25
N VAL A 116 10.46 1.82 0.31
CA VAL A 116 9.06 2.24 0.22
C VAL A 116 8.16 1.03 0.13
N ILE A 117 7.10 1.03 0.93
CA ILE A 117 6.09 -0.03 0.95
C ILE A 117 4.73 0.61 0.67
N ILE A 118 4.16 0.29 -0.48
CA ILE A 118 2.83 0.77 -0.87
C ILE A 118 1.80 -0.29 -0.49
N VAL A 119 0.85 0.05 0.37
CA VAL A 119 -0.24 -0.84 0.77
C VAL A 119 -1.53 -0.35 0.12
N GLU A 120 -2.10 -1.15 -0.78
CA GLU A 120 -3.30 -0.76 -1.51
C GLU A 120 -4.50 -1.67 -1.24
N GLY A 121 -5.70 -1.09 -1.24
CA GLY A 121 -6.92 -1.85 -1.02
C GLY A 121 -8.15 -0.98 -0.83
N ILE A 122 -9.33 -1.58 -0.84
CA ILE A 122 -10.58 -0.84 -0.67
C ILE A 122 -10.75 -0.29 0.75
N LEU A 123 -10.18 -0.95 1.76
CA LEU A 123 -10.37 -0.63 3.18
C LEU A 123 -9.07 -0.41 3.95
N VAL A 124 -7.96 -0.06 3.28
CA VAL A 124 -6.66 0.16 3.96
C VAL A 124 -6.68 1.29 4.99
N PHE A 125 -7.64 2.22 4.89
CA PHE A 125 -7.81 3.33 5.85
C PHE A 125 -8.92 3.10 6.89
N TYR A 126 -9.58 1.93 6.87
CA TYR A 126 -10.69 1.61 7.76
C TYR A 126 -10.21 1.46 9.21
N ASP A 127 -9.26 0.54 9.43
CA ASP A 127 -8.64 0.29 10.75
C ASP A 127 -7.64 1.39 11.09
N ASP A 128 -7.76 1.96 12.29
CA ASP A 128 -6.92 3.06 12.76
C ASP A 128 -5.47 2.63 13.00
N ARG A 129 -5.25 1.42 13.54
CA ARG A 129 -3.91 0.86 13.78
C ARG A 129 -3.09 0.75 12.51
N ILE A 130 -3.75 0.41 11.39
CA ILE A 130 -3.11 0.34 10.07
C ILE A 130 -2.91 1.74 9.50
N ARG A 131 -3.95 2.59 9.58
CA ARG A 131 -3.92 3.95 9.06
C ARG A 131 -2.77 4.77 9.67
N ASP A 132 -2.50 4.59 10.96
CA ASP A 132 -1.46 5.30 11.71
C ASP A 132 -0.04 4.89 11.31
N LYS A 133 0.15 3.77 10.59
CA LYS A 133 1.45 3.38 10.03
C LYS A 133 1.81 4.17 8.76
N PHE A 134 0.84 4.76 8.07
CA PHE A 134 1.08 5.42 6.78
C PHE A 134 1.66 6.82 6.95
N GLY A 135 2.85 7.02 6.39
CA GLY A 135 3.45 8.36 6.25
C GLY A 135 2.80 9.20 5.17
N MET A 136 2.10 8.56 4.21
CA MET A 136 1.31 9.20 3.17
C MET A 136 0.07 8.38 2.84
N LYS A 137 -1.09 9.03 2.74
CA LYS A 137 -2.41 8.42 2.51
C LYS A 137 -3.02 8.98 1.23
N LEU A 138 -3.10 8.16 0.19
CA LEU A 138 -3.66 8.49 -1.12
C LEU A 138 -5.04 7.87 -1.28
N PHE A 139 -6.01 8.64 -1.78
CA PHE A 139 -7.32 8.12 -2.14
C PHE A 139 -7.62 8.34 -3.61
N VAL A 140 -7.80 7.25 -4.37
CA VAL A 140 -8.13 7.30 -5.79
C VAL A 140 -9.64 7.43 -5.96
N ASP A 141 -10.06 8.59 -6.45
CA ASP A 141 -11.45 9.01 -6.54
C ASP A 141 -11.93 8.96 -8.00
N THR A 142 -12.87 8.06 -8.25
CA THR A 142 -13.48 7.85 -9.57
C THR A 142 -14.96 7.55 -9.36
N ASP A 143 -15.81 8.12 -10.21
CA ASP A 143 -17.26 8.00 -10.13
C ASP A 143 -17.74 6.55 -10.17
N ALA A 144 -18.85 6.27 -9.49
CA ALA A 144 -19.34 4.92 -9.25
C ALA A 144 -19.74 4.19 -10.55
N ASP A 145 -20.30 4.91 -11.51
CA ASP A 145 -20.67 4.41 -12.84
C ASP A 145 -19.43 4.05 -13.68
N ILE A 146 -18.38 4.89 -13.68
CA ILE A 146 -17.11 4.60 -14.33
C ILE A 146 -16.45 3.36 -13.69
N ARG A 147 -16.45 3.29 -12.36
CA ARG A 147 -15.94 2.11 -11.61
C ARG A 147 -16.72 0.86 -11.94
N LEU A 148 -18.05 0.92 -11.98
CA LEU A 148 -18.91 -0.20 -12.34
C LEU A 148 -18.63 -0.67 -13.77
N ALA A 149 -18.55 0.25 -14.73
CA ALA A 149 -18.25 -0.10 -16.12
C ALA A 149 -16.89 -0.80 -16.25
N ARG A 150 -15.86 -0.32 -15.54
CA ARG A 150 -14.53 -0.96 -15.47
C ARG A 150 -14.60 -2.32 -14.80
N ARG A 151 -15.34 -2.45 -13.69
CA ARG A 151 -15.53 -3.73 -12.98
C ARG A 151 -16.24 -4.76 -13.85
N VAL A 152 -17.32 -4.38 -14.55
CA VAL A 152 -18.03 -5.27 -15.46
C VAL A 152 -17.09 -5.79 -16.55
N ARG A 153 -16.31 -4.93 -17.20
CA ARG A 153 -15.33 -5.35 -18.22
C ARG A 153 -14.29 -6.31 -17.66
N ARG A 154 -13.77 -6.05 -16.45
CA ARG A 154 -12.79 -6.92 -15.78
C ARG A 154 -13.40 -8.27 -15.39
N ASP A 155 -14.50 -8.27 -14.65
CA ASP A 155 -15.07 -9.49 -14.06
C ASP A 155 -15.69 -10.41 -15.13
N VAL A 156 -16.36 -9.83 -16.14
CA VAL A 156 -16.91 -10.61 -17.26
C VAL A 156 -15.79 -11.07 -18.20
N GLY A 157 -14.86 -10.17 -18.55
CA GLY A 157 -13.84 -10.46 -19.56
C GLY A 157 -12.64 -11.28 -19.06
N GLN A 158 -12.18 -11.06 -17.83
CA GLN A 158 -10.96 -11.68 -17.28
C GLN A 158 -11.26 -12.79 -16.27
N HIS A 159 -12.39 -12.70 -15.55
CA HIS A 159 -12.75 -13.69 -14.51
C HIS A 159 -13.91 -14.60 -14.94
N ASN A 160 -14.39 -14.47 -16.18
CA ASN A 160 -15.46 -15.28 -16.77
C ASN A 160 -16.75 -15.32 -15.90
N ARG A 161 -17.04 -14.23 -15.18
CA ARG A 161 -18.22 -14.13 -14.31
C ARG A 161 -19.44 -13.69 -15.12
N PRO A 162 -20.63 -14.31 -14.92
CA PRO A 162 -21.85 -13.87 -15.59
C PRO A 162 -22.20 -12.41 -15.26
N LEU A 163 -22.58 -11.62 -16.27
CA LEU A 163 -22.95 -10.21 -16.10
C LEU A 163 -24.03 -10.01 -15.03
N SER A 164 -25.06 -10.87 -15.03
CA SER A 164 -26.14 -10.83 -14.04
C SER A 164 -25.62 -10.94 -12.61
N LEU A 165 -24.69 -11.88 -12.36
CA LEU A 165 -24.08 -12.08 -11.05
C LEU A 165 -23.23 -10.88 -10.64
N VAL A 166 -22.47 -10.30 -11.57
CA VAL A 166 -21.65 -9.10 -11.30
C VAL A 166 -22.53 -7.92 -10.88
N LEU A 167 -23.63 -7.67 -11.59
CA LEU A 167 -24.56 -6.58 -11.27
C LEU A 167 -25.33 -6.84 -9.97
N GLN A 168 -25.74 -8.08 -9.72
CA GLN A 168 -26.42 -8.48 -8.48
C GLN A 168 -25.51 -8.28 -7.28
N GLN A 169 -24.27 -8.79 -7.33
CA GLN A 169 -23.30 -8.62 -6.25
C GLN A 169 -22.95 -7.13 -6.06
N TYR A 170 -22.83 -6.37 -7.14
CA TYR A 170 -22.56 -4.94 -7.06
C TYR A 170 -23.65 -4.19 -6.28
N THR A 171 -24.90 -4.46 -6.62
CA THR A 171 -26.05 -3.78 -6.02
C THR A 171 -26.29 -4.22 -4.58
N ARG A 172 -26.11 -5.51 -4.30
CA ARG A 172 -26.37 -6.11 -2.98
C ARG A 172 -25.27 -5.80 -1.95
N ASN A 173 -24.01 -5.91 -2.35
CA ASN A 173 -22.87 -5.91 -1.42
C ASN A 173 -21.95 -4.70 -1.68
N VAL A 174 -21.41 -4.62 -2.90
CA VAL A 174 -20.28 -3.71 -3.22
C VAL A 174 -20.63 -2.24 -3.04
N LYS A 175 -21.77 -1.80 -3.58
CA LYS A 175 -22.18 -0.40 -3.51
C LYS A 175 -22.50 0.00 -2.05
N PRO A 176 -23.37 -0.73 -1.31
CA PRO A 176 -23.59 -0.46 0.10
C PRO A 176 -22.29 -0.44 0.93
N ALA A 177 -21.46 -1.48 0.82
CA ALA A 177 -20.20 -1.56 1.56
C ALA A 177 -19.22 -0.44 1.18
N PHE A 178 -19.19 -0.01 -0.08
CA PHE A 178 -18.40 1.15 -0.48
C PHE A 178 -18.89 2.43 0.20
N GLU A 179 -20.20 2.69 0.17
CA GLU A 179 -20.80 3.89 0.74
C GLU A 179 -20.66 3.93 2.28
N GLU A 180 -20.74 2.77 2.92
CA GLU A 180 -20.67 2.63 4.37
C GLU A 180 -19.23 2.59 4.93
N PHE A 181 -18.33 1.80 4.32
CA PHE A 181 -17.02 1.50 4.90
C PHE A 181 -15.85 2.15 4.16
N CYS A 182 -15.92 2.26 2.83
CA CYS A 182 -14.80 2.78 2.03
C CYS A 182 -14.85 4.29 1.88
N GLN A 183 -15.95 4.84 1.37
CA GLN A 183 -16.11 6.26 1.06
C GLN A 183 -15.87 7.18 2.26
N PRO A 184 -16.33 6.87 3.49
CA PRO A 184 -16.07 7.73 4.64
C PRO A 184 -14.59 7.82 5.00
N THR A 185 -13.78 6.84 4.61
CA THR A 185 -12.33 6.84 4.89
C THR A 185 -11.57 7.83 4.00
N LYS A 186 -12.20 8.37 2.95
CA LYS A 186 -11.64 9.43 2.09
C LYS A 186 -11.21 10.66 2.90
N LYS A 187 -11.88 10.95 4.02
CA LYS A 187 -11.53 12.06 4.94
C LYS A 187 -10.14 11.94 5.56
N TRP A 188 -9.56 10.74 5.56
CA TRP A 188 -8.22 10.47 6.09
C TRP A 188 -7.12 10.61 5.04
N ALA A 189 -7.46 10.85 3.77
CA ALA A 189 -6.49 10.99 2.72
C ALA A 189 -5.73 12.32 2.85
N ASP A 190 -4.42 12.27 2.69
CA ASP A 190 -3.59 13.47 2.55
C ASP A 190 -3.73 14.04 1.12
N VAL A 191 -3.92 13.16 0.12
CA VAL A 191 -4.11 13.53 -1.29
C VAL A 191 -5.22 12.71 -1.94
N ILE A 192 -6.12 13.38 -2.65
CA ILE A 192 -7.14 12.76 -3.49
C ILE A 192 -6.67 12.80 -4.96
N ILE A 193 -6.67 11.65 -5.62
CA ILE A 193 -6.26 11.51 -7.02
C ILE A 193 -7.50 11.27 -7.88
N PRO A 194 -8.02 12.29 -8.60
CA PRO A 194 -9.12 12.10 -9.53
C PRO A 194 -8.63 11.38 -10.79
N ARG A 195 -9.55 10.70 -11.48
CA ARG A 195 -9.31 9.95 -12.75
C ARG A 195 -8.36 8.75 -12.62
N GLY A 196 -7.88 8.45 -11.42
CA GLY A 196 -6.99 7.32 -11.14
C GLY A 196 -5.72 7.33 -11.99
N GLY A 197 -5.40 6.18 -12.59
CA GLY A 197 -4.14 5.98 -13.31
C GLY A 197 -3.98 6.80 -14.59
N GLU A 198 -5.01 7.51 -15.05
CA GLU A 198 -4.93 8.42 -16.21
C GLU A 198 -4.40 9.81 -15.82
N ASN A 199 -4.26 10.10 -14.53
CA ASN A 199 -3.80 11.40 -14.04
C ASN A 199 -2.27 11.45 -13.91
N ASP A 200 -1.57 11.45 -15.04
CA ASP A 200 -0.11 11.42 -15.07
C ASP A 200 0.55 12.58 -14.31
N VAL A 201 -0.05 13.78 -14.37
CA VAL A 201 0.42 14.96 -13.63
C VAL A 201 0.41 14.73 -12.12
N ALA A 202 -0.68 14.19 -11.57
CA ALA A 202 -0.75 13.90 -10.14
C ALA A 202 0.27 12.81 -9.73
N ILE A 203 0.44 11.80 -10.58
CA ILE A 203 1.41 10.73 -10.34
C ILE A 203 2.84 11.27 -10.36
N ASP A 204 3.18 12.16 -11.31
CA ASP A 204 4.51 12.78 -11.39
C ASP A 204 4.83 13.62 -10.16
N LEU A 205 3.87 14.42 -9.68
CA LEU A 205 4.01 15.20 -8.45
C LEU A 205 4.26 14.31 -7.22
N LEU A 206 3.53 13.20 -7.10
CA LEU A 206 3.70 12.23 -6.02
C LEU A 206 5.06 11.54 -6.09
N VAL A 207 5.48 11.10 -7.28
CA VAL A 207 6.78 10.47 -7.51
C VAL A 207 7.90 11.43 -7.13
N GLN A 208 7.85 12.68 -7.58
CA GLN A 208 8.85 13.69 -7.24
C GLN A 208 8.93 13.91 -5.72
N HIS A 209 7.77 14.04 -5.06
CA HIS A 209 7.73 14.19 -3.62
C HIS A 209 8.33 12.98 -2.88
N ILE A 210 7.98 11.76 -3.28
CA ILE A 210 8.54 10.52 -2.71
C ILE A 210 10.07 10.49 -2.93
N GLN A 211 10.55 10.88 -4.11
CA GLN A 211 11.99 10.93 -4.38
C GLN A 211 12.72 11.90 -3.45
N ASP A 212 12.15 13.08 -3.22
CA ASP A 212 12.73 14.10 -2.35
C ASP A 212 12.71 13.66 -0.88
N LEU A 213 11.64 13.01 -0.42
CA LEU A 213 11.59 12.36 0.91
C LEU A 213 12.73 11.36 1.08
N LEU A 214 12.93 10.49 0.08
CA LEU A 214 13.95 9.45 0.09
C LEU A 214 15.38 9.95 -0.19
N ARG A 215 15.59 11.24 -0.50
CA ARG A 215 16.94 11.84 -0.67
C ARG A 215 17.52 12.33 0.66
N THR A 216 16.68 12.52 1.68
CA THR A 216 17.12 13.00 3.00
C THR A 216 18.11 12.00 3.63
N PRO A 217 19.34 12.39 4.02
CA PRO A 217 20.38 11.47 4.46
C PRO A 217 20.00 10.67 5.72
N ARG A 218 20.48 9.42 5.80
CA ARG A 218 20.45 8.57 7.00
C ARG A 218 21.13 9.30 8.16
N GLY A 219 20.42 9.52 9.27
CA GLY A 219 21.10 9.64 10.55
C GLY A 219 21.51 8.23 10.97
N SER A 220 22.79 7.98 11.21
CA SER A 220 23.20 6.79 11.96
C SER A 220 22.45 6.77 13.30
N PRO A 221 22.04 5.59 13.81
CA PRO A 221 21.52 5.46 15.18
C PRO A 221 22.49 6.04 16.23
N ASP A 222 23.77 6.12 15.88
CA ASP A 222 24.85 6.63 16.72
C ASP A 222 24.70 8.13 17.04
N LEU A 223 24.05 8.93 16.19
CA LEU A 223 23.95 10.38 16.41
C LEU A 223 23.06 10.75 17.61
N GLU A 224 22.01 9.98 17.90
CA GLU A 224 21.22 10.17 19.13
C GLU A 224 21.99 9.70 20.37
N GLN A 225 22.86 8.69 20.24
CA GLN A 225 23.74 8.25 21.33
C GLN A 225 24.93 9.22 21.56
N ASP A 226 25.46 9.84 20.51
CA ASP A 226 26.59 10.78 20.59
C ASP A 226 26.13 12.16 21.07
N LEU A 227 24.93 12.62 20.68
CA LEU A 227 24.31 13.81 21.24
C LEU A 227 23.93 13.63 22.71
N ALA A 228 23.51 12.42 23.12
CA ALA A 228 23.30 12.07 24.52
C ALA A 228 24.61 11.96 25.32
N ARG A 229 25.76 11.79 24.65
CA ARG A 229 27.10 11.70 25.27
C ARG A 229 27.86 13.02 25.31
N GLY A 230 27.29 14.12 24.79
CA GLY A 230 27.89 15.45 24.89
C GLY A 230 29.19 15.62 24.08
N ALA A 231 29.40 14.84 23.02
CA ALA A 231 30.54 15.06 22.12
C ALA A 231 30.34 16.37 21.35
N SER A 232 31.37 17.23 21.32
CA SER A 232 31.30 18.50 20.61
C SER A 232 31.28 18.27 19.10
N LEU A 233 30.62 19.17 18.35
CA LEU A 233 30.58 19.12 16.89
C LEU A 233 31.99 19.11 16.25
N GLU A 234 33.02 19.57 16.96
CA GLU A 234 34.40 19.62 16.46
C GLU A 234 35.05 18.22 16.44
N ASP A 235 34.80 17.40 17.47
CA ASP A 235 35.39 16.06 17.61
C ASP A 235 34.90 15.07 16.53
N THR A 236 33.64 15.22 16.11
CA THR A 236 33.03 14.37 15.06
C THR A 236 33.55 14.72 13.66
N ILE A 237 33.91 15.98 13.42
CA ILE A 237 34.42 16.44 12.12
C ILE A 237 35.89 16.02 11.94
N GLU A 238 36.68 16.03 13.01
CA GLU A 238 38.08 15.62 12.99
C GLU A 238 38.23 14.11 12.70
N SER A 239 37.41 13.29 13.36
CA SER A 239 37.40 11.83 13.17
C SER A 239 36.92 11.40 11.77
N ALA A 240 36.03 12.17 11.13
CA ALA A 240 35.62 11.94 9.74
C ALA A 240 36.72 12.25 8.71
N LYS A 241 37.62 13.21 8.99
CA LYS A 241 38.76 13.55 8.12
C LYS A 241 39.87 12.49 8.19
N VAL A 242 40.12 11.90 9.36
CA VAL A 242 41.12 10.84 9.54
C VAL A 242 40.73 9.56 8.80
N ALA A 243 39.43 9.23 8.72
CA ALA A 243 38.95 8.05 8.02
C ALA A 243 39.10 8.12 6.48
N GLN A 244 39.14 9.32 5.89
CA GLN A 244 39.35 9.51 4.45
C GLN A 244 40.83 9.48 4.04
N ALA A 245 41.78 9.68 4.96
CA ALA A 245 43.21 9.70 4.66
C ALA A 245 43.88 8.31 4.65
N GLY A 246 43.15 7.23 4.99
CA GLY A 246 43.72 5.92 5.30
C GLY A 246 43.63 4.82 4.23
N ARG A 247 43.35 5.12 2.95
CA ARG A 247 43.37 4.09 1.89
C ARG A 247 44.60 4.27 0.98
N PRO A 248 45.63 3.41 1.06
CA PRO A 248 46.69 3.36 0.06
C PRO A 248 46.18 2.70 -1.24
N HIS A 249 46.80 3.10 -2.35
CA HIS A 249 46.59 2.58 -3.71
C HIS A 249 46.89 1.09 -3.85
#